data_AF-A0A7C0XNE1-F1
#
_entry.id   AF-A0A7C0XNE1-F1
#
_cell.length_a   1.000
_cell.length_b   1.000
_cell.length_c   1.000
_cell.angle_alpha   90.00
_cell.angle_beta   90.00
_cell.angle_gamma   90.00
#
_symmetry.space_group_name_H-M   'P 1'
#
loop_
_entity.id
_entity.type
_entity.pdbx_description
1 polymer ?
#
loop_
_entity_poly.entity_id
_entity_poly.type
_entity_poly.pdbx_seq_one_letter_code
_entity_poly.pdbx_strand_id
1 'polypeptide(L)'
;MRDLAMSKDLLSIVSGNVSKAYEIAREIGKIIGIVSRRATSRAAKEENKVIIEVKPDIYYSLGLNLNLGTYLVAVDIRTLKIIGLRVHSIHRQDIASDLQVTTTISLEPEPEGLLTNVFIESTPLLTDSGEPFGTAIEPQSPVVLPSDPSILSKLIGIPSEGIVVGFLHTGTAPVAGGLVPLRIPRREFFKHLLILGTTGSGKTTFIKNLMYSIMNSWYEASLVVIDAAGDYTQILLPPPEPPNETEVFKKYLRSHKYPNWVTVLVPLRKKDTDLKYFAINYVKDRLLRIANEFHGKDLEFMIESTRGFDSTYSVVIKVMMDNWKGFVEVVPISLSYNQIRDHLEIFPLFSRQAKIFLRNVINYLDSLVGGITNFTYLYRVFQERSNELMRALKIHKGTLENIERALNFIASSEEVDVIVGRMSIGMPSIDSLMSKYRGPIVLDLDYAAVRGAHFIVLNLIA
;
A
#
# COMPACT_ATOMS: atom_id res chain seq x y z
N MET A 1 -46.55 5.75 -48.23
CA MET A 1 -46.11 4.34 -48.41
C MET A 1 -44.66 4.11 -47.97
N ARG A 2 -43.70 5.00 -48.29
CA ARG A 2 -42.31 4.93 -47.75
C ARG A 2 -42.23 5.00 -46.22
N ASP A 3 -43.01 5.87 -45.56
CA ASP A 3 -42.99 6.00 -44.10
C ASP A 3 -43.57 4.79 -43.35
N LEU A 4 -44.55 4.09 -43.96
CA LEU A 4 -45.13 2.85 -43.41
C LEU A 4 -44.18 1.65 -43.57
N ALA A 5 -43.33 1.63 -44.61
CA ALA A 5 -42.30 0.62 -44.79
C ALA A 5 -41.14 0.83 -43.80
N MET A 6 -40.66 2.08 -43.65
CA MET A 6 -39.67 2.45 -42.63
C MET A 6 -40.15 2.16 -41.19
N SER A 7 -41.43 2.40 -40.91
CA SER A 7 -42.05 2.09 -39.61
C SER A 7 -42.06 0.60 -39.28
N LYS A 8 -42.35 -0.27 -40.26
CA LYS A 8 -42.32 -1.73 -40.07
C LYS A 8 -40.90 -2.27 -39.89
N ASP A 9 -39.94 -1.73 -40.64
CA ASP A 9 -38.52 -2.07 -40.48
C ASP A 9 -38.00 -1.65 -39.10
N LEU A 10 -38.31 -0.44 -38.64
CA LEU A 10 -37.89 0.04 -37.32
C LEU A 10 -38.47 -0.83 -36.18
N LEU A 11 -39.75 -1.20 -36.28
CA LEU A 11 -40.40 -2.03 -35.26
C LEU A 11 -39.76 -3.42 -35.18
N SER A 12 -39.42 -4.01 -36.34
CA SER A 12 -38.71 -5.29 -36.39
C SER A 12 -37.31 -5.22 -35.76
N ILE A 13 -36.58 -4.12 -36.00
CA ILE A 13 -35.26 -3.88 -35.43
C ILE A 13 -35.35 -3.73 -33.90
N VAL A 14 -36.28 -2.91 -33.42
CA VAL A 14 -36.47 -2.70 -31.97
C VAL A 14 -36.89 -4.00 -31.29
N SER A 15 -37.84 -4.75 -31.84
CA SER A 15 -38.24 -6.05 -31.30
C SER A 15 -37.08 -7.04 -31.26
N GLY A 16 -36.25 -7.08 -32.33
CA GLY A 16 -35.04 -7.90 -32.36
C GLY A 16 -34.03 -7.49 -31.29
N ASN A 17 -33.84 -6.19 -31.08
CA ASN A 17 -32.94 -5.66 -30.06
C ASN A 17 -33.44 -5.94 -28.64
N VAL A 18 -34.75 -5.87 -28.39
CA VAL A 18 -35.34 -6.25 -27.10
C VAL A 18 -35.00 -7.70 -26.79
N SER A 19 -35.27 -8.63 -27.72
CA SER A 19 -34.95 -10.05 -27.52
C SER A 19 -33.46 -10.26 -27.23
N LYS A 20 -32.58 -9.66 -28.03
CA LYS A 20 -31.12 -9.74 -27.84
C LYS A 20 -30.65 -9.17 -26.52
N ALA A 21 -31.18 -8.03 -26.09
CA ALA A 21 -30.82 -7.42 -24.82
C ALA A 21 -31.16 -8.34 -23.63
N TYR A 22 -32.32 -9.02 -23.69
CA TYR A 22 -32.72 -10.01 -22.68
C TYR A 22 -31.90 -11.31 -22.75
N GLU A 23 -31.43 -11.73 -23.92
CA GLU A 23 -30.49 -12.85 -24.06
C GLU A 23 -29.16 -12.52 -23.37
N ILE A 24 -28.54 -11.39 -23.74
CA ILE A 24 -27.29 -10.91 -23.13
C ILE A 24 -27.45 -10.76 -21.60
N ALA A 25 -28.58 -10.19 -21.16
CA ALA A 25 -28.85 -10.00 -19.73
C ALA A 25 -28.89 -11.32 -18.94
N ARG A 26 -29.43 -12.41 -19.53
CA ARG A 26 -29.45 -13.74 -18.88
C ARG A 26 -28.09 -14.40 -18.84
N GLU A 27 -27.22 -14.13 -19.81
CA GLU A 27 -25.84 -14.63 -19.81
C GLU A 27 -24.99 -13.96 -18.72
N ILE A 28 -25.23 -12.67 -18.45
CA ILE A 28 -24.50 -11.88 -17.45
C ILE A 28 -24.90 -12.23 -16.01
N GLY A 29 -26.17 -12.56 -15.77
CA GLY A 29 -26.64 -12.94 -14.44
C GLY A 29 -28.16 -12.94 -14.26
N LYS A 30 -28.60 -12.75 -13.02
CA LYS A 30 -30.03 -12.77 -12.67
C LYS A 30 -30.66 -11.43 -13.03
N ILE A 31 -31.62 -11.43 -13.95
CA ILE A 31 -32.46 -10.26 -14.21
C ILE A 31 -33.29 -9.97 -12.95
N ILE A 32 -33.17 -8.75 -12.44
CA ILE A 32 -33.88 -8.32 -11.23
C ILE A 32 -34.98 -7.30 -11.51
N GLY A 33 -34.92 -6.60 -12.63
CA GLY A 33 -35.86 -5.54 -12.95
C GLY A 33 -35.68 -5.00 -14.36
N ILE A 34 -36.34 -3.88 -14.63
CA ILE A 34 -36.26 -3.16 -15.90
C ILE A 34 -36.11 -1.67 -15.65
N VAL A 35 -35.52 -0.95 -16.60
CA VAL A 35 -35.60 0.52 -16.60
C VAL A 35 -37.06 0.94 -16.69
N SER A 36 -37.48 1.80 -15.78
CA SER A 36 -38.88 2.21 -15.60
C SER A 36 -39.46 2.76 -16.90
N ARG A 37 -40.72 2.38 -17.16
CA ARG A 37 -41.51 2.97 -18.24
C ARG A 37 -42.21 4.26 -17.83
N ARG A 38 -42.36 4.45 -16.52
CA ARG A 38 -43.16 5.53 -15.90
C ARG A 38 -42.30 6.75 -15.58
N ALA A 39 -41.03 6.52 -15.26
CA ALA A 39 -40.09 7.58 -14.95
C ALA A 39 -39.14 7.85 -16.13
N THR A 40 -38.90 9.13 -16.40
CA THR A 40 -37.97 9.57 -17.44
C THR A 40 -36.53 9.18 -17.09
N SER A 41 -35.93 8.35 -17.94
CA SER A 41 -34.47 8.15 -17.98
C SER A 41 -33.82 9.46 -18.42
N ARG A 42 -32.92 10.02 -17.60
CA ARG A 42 -32.34 11.35 -17.83
C ARG A 42 -30.82 11.27 -17.92
N ALA A 43 -30.26 11.79 -19.01
CA ALA A 43 -28.85 12.10 -19.12
C ALA A 43 -28.66 13.63 -19.13
N ALA A 44 -27.93 14.17 -18.16
CA ALA A 44 -27.65 15.59 -18.02
C ALA A 44 -26.22 15.80 -17.52
N LYS A 45 -25.64 16.97 -17.80
CA LYS A 45 -24.25 17.30 -17.41
C LYS A 45 -23.95 17.14 -15.92
N GLU A 46 -24.96 17.30 -15.06
CA GLU A 46 -24.80 17.31 -13.60
C GLU A 46 -25.35 16.05 -12.92
N GLU A 47 -26.36 15.38 -13.49
CA GLU A 47 -26.94 14.15 -12.93
C GLU A 47 -27.46 13.22 -14.04
N ASN A 48 -26.82 12.06 -14.20
CA ASN A 48 -27.38 10.94 -14.95
C ASN A 48 -28.11 10.01 -13.97
N LYS A 49 -29.43 9.88 -14.12
CA LYS A 49 -30.27 9.07 -13.24
C LYS A 49 -31.09 8.08 -14.07
N VAL A 50 -31.10 6.84 -13.59
CA VAL A 50 -31.90 5.75 -14.15
C VAL A 50 -32.74 5.17 -13.03
N ILE A 51 -34.05 5.11 -13.25
CA ILE A 51 -35.00 4.52 -12.31
C ILE A 51 -35.30 3.11 -12.78
N ILE A 52 -35.18 2.16 -11.86
CA ILE A 52 -35.32 0.72 -12.12
C ILE A 52 -36.53 0.25 -11.33
N GLU A 53 -37.43 -0.46 -12.00
CA GLU A 53 -38.57 -1.12 -11.39
C GLU A 53 -38.25 -2.59 -11.12
N VAL A 54 -38.38 -3.00 -9.86
CA VAL A 54 -38.16 -4.37 -9.39
C VAL A 54 -39.47 -4.91 -8.81
N LYS A 55 -39.84 -6.13 -9.22
CA LYS A 55 -41.04 -6.79 -8.71
C LYS A 55 -40.86 -7.21 -7.24
N PRO A 56 -41.93 -7.20 -6.43
CA PRO A 56 -41.84 -7.50 -5.00
C PRO A 56 -41.29 -8.90 -4.70
N ASP A 57 -41.69 -9.93 -5.44
CA ASP A 57 -41.19 -11.31 -5.30
C ASP A 57 -39.65 -11.38 -5.47
N ILE A 58 -39.12 -10.71 -6.49
CA ILE A 58 -37.69 -10.61 -6.73
C ILE A 58 -37.01 -9.86 -5.59
N TYR A 59 -37.55 -8.72 -5.17
CA TYR A 59 -36.99 -7.91 -4.08
C TYR A 59 -36.86 -8.71 -2.77
N TYR A 60 -37.92 -9.40 -2.36
CA TYR A 60 -37.88 -10.27 -1.18
C TYR A 60 -36.89 -11.42 -1.34
N SER A 61 -36.76 -12.00 -2.54
CA SER A 61 -35.78 -13.07 -2.81
C SER A 61 -34.31 -12.61 -2.73
N LEU A 62 -34.04 -11.31 -2.95
CA LEU A 62 -32.69 -10.76 -2.95
C LEU A 62 -32.20 -10.44 -1.53
N GLY A 63 -33.11 -10.10 -0.61
CA GLY A 63 -32.79 -9.75 0.76
C GLY A 63 -31.69 -8.68 0.84
N LEU A 64 -30.65 -8.94 1.63
CA LEU A 64 -29.53 -8.00 1.85
C LEU A 64 -28.57 -7.85 0.66
N ASN A 65 -28.72 -8.67 -0.39
CA ASN A 65 -27.88 -8.59 -1.60
C ASN A 65 -28.21 -7.36 -2.46
N LEU A 66 -29.33 -6.69 -2.22
CA LEU A 66 -29.69 -5.43 -2.83
C LEU A 66 -29.69 -4.32 -1.77
N ASN A 67 -28.63 -3.52 -1.75
CA ASN A 67 -28.45 -2.44 -0.78
C ASN A 67 -27.89 -1.17 -1.44
N LEU A 68 -27.79 -0.09 -0.67
CA LEU A 68 -27.17 1.15 -1.13
C LEU A 68 -25.70 0.90 -1.53
N GLY A 69 -25.32 1.39 -2.70
CA GLY A 69 -23.99 1.19 -3.26
C GLY A 69 -23.80 -0.16 -3.97
N THR A 70 -24.81 -1.04 -3.99
CA THR A 70 -24.78 -2.26 -4.83
C THR A 70 -24.57 -1.89 -6.30
N TYR A 71 -23.78 -2.70 -7.00
CA TYR A 71 -23.54 -2.55 -8.43
C TYR A 71 -24.47 -3.46 -9.23
N LEU A 72 -25.17 -2.86 -10.19
CA LEU A 72 -26.07 -3.53 -11.12
C LEU A 72 -25.55 -3.33 -12.54
N VAL A 73 -26.16 -4.04 -13.48
CA VAL A 73 -25.83 -3.95 -14.90
C VAL A 73 -27.11 -3.77 -15.69
N ALA A 74 -27.16 -2.80 -16.60
CA ALA A 74 -28.22 -2.69 -17.59
C ALA A 74 -27.71 -3.07 -18.98
N VAL A 75 -28.55 -3.70 -19.79
CA VAL A 75 -28.29 -3.91 -21.21
C VAL A 75 -29.21 -2.98 -22.00
N ASP A 76 -28.67 -1.90 -22.55
CA ASP A 76 -29.47 -0.89 -23.25
C ASP A 76 -30.06 -1.47 -24.54
N ILE A 77 -31.39 -1.45 -24.69
CA ILE A 77 -32.07 -2.00 -25.87
C ILE A 77 -31.64 -1.28 -27.15
N ARG A 78 -31.36 0.02 -27.09
CA ARG A 78 -31.01 0.80 -28.28
C ARG A 78 -29.61 0.43 -28.81
N THR A 79 -28.62 0.36 -27.92
CA THR A 79 -27.21 0.18 -28.30
C THR A 79 -26.68 -1.25 -28.12
N LEU A 80 -27.41 -2.09 -27.39
CA LEU A 80 -26.97 -3.41 -26.90
C LEU A 80 -25.71 -3.36 -26.02
N LYS A 81 -25.26 -2.18 -25.61
CA LYS A 81 -24.12 -2.02 -24.70
C LYS A 81 -24.51 -2.44 -23.29
N ILE A 82 -23.56 -3.06 -22.61
CA ILE A 82 -23.64 -3.41 -21.20
C ILE A 82 -23.16 -2.19 -20.39
N ILE A 83 -23.96 -1.74 -19.43
CA ILE A 83 -23.72 -0.50 -18.69
C ILE A 83 -23.72 -0.80 -17.20
N GLY A 84 -22.66 -0.42 -16.50
CA GLY A 84 -22.59 -0.47 -15.06
C GLY A 84 -23.52 0.56 -14.42
N LEU A 85 -24.19 0.17 -13.35
CA LEU A 85 -25.07 1.01 -12.55
C LEU A 85 -24.65 0.94 -11.09
N ARG A 86 -24.70 2.06 -10.37
CA ARG A 86 -24.53 2.10 -8.91
C ARG A 86 -25.83 2.54 -8.25
N VAL A 87 -26.35 1.72 -7.33
CA VAL A 87 -27.56 2.00 -6.57
C VAL A 87 -27.32 3.18 -5.62
N HIS A 88 -28.11 4.23 -5.77
CA HIS A 88 -28.07 5.45 -4.96
C HIS A 88 -29.18 5.47 -3.90
N SER A 89 -30.39 5.04 -4.27
CA SER A 89 -31.53 4.94 -3.35
C SER A 89 -32.46 3.78 -3.72
N ILE A 90 -33.19 3.30 -2.72
CA ILE A 90 -34.21 2.26 -2.87
C ILE A 90 -35.49 2.81 -2.21
N HIS A 91 -36.55 2.91 -3.00
CA HIS A 91 -37.84 3.43 -2.58
C HIS A 91 -38.87 2.31 -2.54
N ARG A 92 -39.45 2.13 -1.35
CA ARG A 92 -40.56 1.22 -1.11
C ARG A 92 -41.78 2.04 -0.71
N GLN A 93 -42.92 1.73 -1.28
CA GLN A 93 -44.19 2.41 -0.98
C GLN A 93 -45.27 1.36 -0.80
N ASP A 94 -46.14 1.58 0.17
CA ASP A 94 -47.38 0.82 0.29
C ASP A 94 -48.36 1.26 -0.82
N ILE A 95 -49.25 0.36 -1.24
CA ILE A 95 -50.28 0.70 -2.23
C ILE A 95 -51.16 1.88 -1.79
N ALA A 96 -51.41 2.03 -0.48
CA ALA A 96 -52.15 3.15 0.08
C ALA A 96 -51.44 4.50 -0.14
N SER A 97 -50.09 4.50 -0.20
CA SER A 97 -49.29 5.69 -0.49
C SER A 97 -49.29 6.07 -1.97
N ASP A 98 -49.37 5.08 -2.87
CA ASP A 98 -49.40 5.29 -4.33
C ASP A 98 -50.75 5.86 -4.80
N LEU A 99 -51.85 5.47 -4.14
CA LEU A 99 -53.21 5.88 -4.49
C LEU A 99 -53.58 7.32 -4.07
N GLN A 100 -52.68 8.06 -3.38
CA GLN A 100 -52.89 9.45 -2.89
C GLN A 100 -54.25 9.65 -2.16
N VAL A 101 -54.75 8.65 -1.45
CA VAL A 101 -56.05 8.74 -0.77
C VAL A 101 -55.88 9.34 0.62
N THR A 102 -56.57 10.44 0.93
CA THR A 102 -56.61 11.11 2.24
C THR A 102 -57.47 10.40 3.29
N THR A 103 -57.57 9.07 3.25
CA THR A 103 -58.32 8.29 4.24
C THR A 103 -57.43 7.83 5.38
N THR A 104 -58.01 7.67 6.58
CA THR A 104 -57.32 7.14 7.76
C THR A 104 -56.81 5.73 7.46
N ILE A 105 -55.49 5.56 7.40
CA ILE A 105 -54.84 4.27 7.16
C ILE A 105 -54.77 3.51 8.49
N SER A 106 -55.18 2.23 8.49
CA SER A 106 -55.03 1.36 9.66
C SER A 106 -53.54 1.13 9.96
N LEU A 107 -53.19 1.02 11.24
CA LEU A 107 -51.83 0.64 11.66
C LEU A 107 -51.64 -0.88 11.76
N GLU A 108 -52.69 -1.66 11.51
CA GLU A 108 -52.56 -3.11 11.43
C GLU A 108 -51.78 -3.53 10.16
N PRO A 109 -50.88 -4.53 10.25
CA PRO A 109 -50.14 -4.99 9.08
C PRO A 109 -51.05 -5.59 7.99
N GLU A 110 -50.99 -5.05 6.78
CA GLU A 110 -51.71 -5.55 5.60
C GLU A 110 -50.70 -6.05 4.54
N PRO A 111 -50.42 -7.37 4.46
CA PRO A 111 -49.41 -7.91 3.56
C PRO A 111 -49.66 -7.61 2.07
N GLU A 112 -50.92 -7.53 1.65
CA GLU A 112 -51.32 -7.24 0.28
C GLU A 112 -50.86 -5.84 -0.17
N GLY A 113 -50.89 -4.86 0.75
CA GLY A 113 -50.41 -3.49 0.50
C GLY A 113 -48.92 -3.39 0.20
N LEU A 114 -48.15 -4.40 0.64
CA LEU A 114 -46.72 -4.54 0.40
C LEU A 114 -46.37 -5.22 -0.93
N LEU A 115 -47.34 -5.55 -1.78
CA LEU A 115 -47.12 -6.17 -3.11
C LEU A 115 -46.98 -5.14 -4.26
N THR A 116 -46.47 -3.95 -3.99
CA THR A 116 -46.16 -2.93 -5.01
C THR A 116 -44.77 -3.14 -5.64
N ASN A 117 -44.39 -2.39 -6.69
CA ASN A 117 -43.03 -2.43 -7.22
C ASN A 117 -42.06 -1.62 -6.36
N VAL A 118 -40.80 -2.07 -6.29
CA VAL A 118 -39.69 -1.32 -5.69
C VAL A 118 -39.05 -0.45 -6.76
N PHE A 119 -38.81 0.82 -6.44
CA PHE A 119 -38.13 1.76 -7.35
C PHE A 119 -36.71 1.99 -6.86
N ILE A 120 -35.73 1.74 -7.72
CA ILE A 120 -34.31 1.91 -7.40
C ILE A 120 -33.77 3.03 -8.26
N GLU A 121 -33.22 4.07 -7.65
CA GLU A 121 -32.49 5.09 -8.39
C GLU A 121 -31.02 4.70 -8.48
N SER A 122 -30.49 4.71 -9.69
CA SER A 122 -29.10 4.35 -9.96
C SER A 122 -28.41 5.37 -10.85
N THR A 123 -27.10 5.50 -10.65
CA THR A 123 -26.22 6.32 -11.50
C THR A 123 -25.49 5.42 -12.51
N PRO A 124 -25.54 5.71 -13.82
CA PRO A 124 -24.72 5.05 -14.81
C PRO A 124 -23.22 5.28 -14.60
N LEU A 125 -22.43 4.23 -14.85
CA LEU A 125 -20.97 4.22 -14.76
C LEU A 125 -20.35 4.07 -16.16
N LEU A 126 -19.52 3.05 -16.35
CA LEU A 126 -18.89 2.73 -17.62
C LEU A 126 -19.67 1.66 -18.38
N THR A 127 -19.42 1.64 -19.69
CA THR A 127 -19.81 0.55 -20.58
C THR A 127 -18.86 -0.64 -20.46
N ASP A 128 -19.22 -1.78 -21.04
CA ASP A 128 -18.30 -2.88 -21.30
C ASP A 128 -17.08 -2.50 -22.14
N SER A 129 -17.14 -1.41 -22.93
CA SER A 129 -15.96 -0.83 -23.58
C SER A 129 -15.07 0.02 -22.66
N GLY A 130 -15.48 0.28 -21.41
CA GLY A 130 -14.77 1.15 -20.46
C GLY A 130 -15.02 2.65 -20.67
N GLU A 131 -15.93 3.00 -21.57
CA GLU A 131 -16.31 4.38 -21.86
C GLU A 131 -17.44 4.83 -20.93
N PRO A 132 -17.44 6.08 -20.41
CA PRO A 132 -18.58 6.64 -19.68
C PRO A 132 -19.84 6.61 -20.54
N PHE A 133 -20.96 6.15 -19.97
CA PHE A 133 -22.24 6.15 -20.69
C PHE A 133 -22.95 7.50 -20.53
N GLY A 134 -22.82 8.36 -21.55
CA GLY A 134 -23.34 9.74 -21.54
C GLY A 134 -24.76 9.93 -22.08
N THR A 135 -25.51 8.86 -22.34
CA THR A 135 -26.87 8.92 -22.91
C THR A 135 -27.90 8.26 -22.01
N ALA A 136 -29.17 8.60 -22.17
CA ALA A 136 -30.26 7.93 -21.46
C ALA A 136 -30.33 6.44 -21.87
N ILE A 137 -30.51 5.57 -20.88
CA ILE A 137 -30.79 4.13 -21.10
C ILE A 137 -32.26 4.00 -21.46
N GLU A 138 -32.58 3.20 -22.48
CA GLU A 138 -33.98 3.06 -22.91
C GLU A 138 -34.86 2.42 -21.83
N PRO A 139 -36.10 2.92 -21.63
CA PRO A 139 -37.11 2.23 -20.85
C PRO A 139 -37.28 0.78 -21.32
N GLN A 140 -37.62 -0.11 -20.38
CA GLN A 140 -37.71 -1.56 -20.57
C GLN A 140 -36.38 -2.29 -20.74
N SER A 141 -35.24 -1.59 -20.76
CA SER A 141 -33.93 -2.26 -20.78
C SER A 141 -33.79 -3.15 -19.54
N PRO A 142 -33.39 -4.43 -19.70
CA PRO A 142 -33.27 -5.36 -18.59
C PRO A 142 -32.14 -4.94 -17.66
N VAL A 143 -32.38 -5.06 -16.35
CA VAL A 143 -31.40 -4.81 -15.29
C VAL A 143 -31.08 -6.10 -14.57
N VAL A 144 -29.79 -6.34 -14.38
CA VAL A 144 -29.21 -7.60 -13.95
C VAL A 144 -28.37 -7.38 -12.69
N LEU A 145 -28.51 -8.30 -11.74
CA LEU A 145 -27.51 -8.50 -10.70
C LEU A 145 -26.46 -9.49 -11.27
N PRO A 146 -25.23 -9.04 -11.55
CA PRO A 146 -24.24 -9.85 -12.26
C PRO A 146 -23.82 -11.05 -11.43
N SER A 147 -23.71 -12.21 -12.08
CA SER A 147 -23.25 -13.45 -11.44
C SER A 147 -21.72 -13.57 -11.43
N ASP A 148 -21.04 -12.96 -12.42
CA ASP A 148 -19.58 -12.91 -12.48
C ASP A 148 -19.04 -11.56 -11.94
N PRO A 149 -18.29 -11.56 -10.82
CA PRO A 149 -17.64 -10.36 -10.28
C PRO A 149 -16.59 -9.74 -11.22
N SER A 150 -16.06 -10.49 -12.19
CA SER A 150 -15.05 -9.97 -13.12
C SER A 150 -15.60 -8.82 -13.99
N ILE A 151 -16.88 -8.92 -14.38
CA ILE A 151 -17.59 -7.91 -15.18
C ILE A 151 -17.66 -6.59 -14.42
N LEU A 152 -17.92 -6.64 -13.11
CA LEU A 152 -17.97 -5.45 -12.26
C LEU A 152 -16.66 -4.66 -12.29
N SER A 153 -15.52 -5.35 -12.35
CA SER A 153 -14.23 -4.67 -12.36
C SER A 153 -14.09 -3.73 -13.56
N LYS A 154 -14.55 -4.18 -14.73
CA LYS A 154 -14.51 -3.42 -15.98
C LYS A 154 -15.52 -2.26 -15.97
N LEU A 155 -16.74 -2.52 -15.52
CA LEU A 155 -17.84 -1.55 -15.51
C LEU A 155 -17.67 -0.43 -14.47
N ILE A 156 -16.92 -0.69 -13.39
CA ILE A 156 -16.58 0.29 -12.35
C ILE A 156 -15.32 1.08 -12.75
N GLY A 157 -14.48 0.52 -13.63
CA GLY A 157 -13.22 1.14 -14.04
C GLY A 157 -12.08 0.93 -13.04
N ILE A 158 -12.17 -0.11 -12.21
CA ILE A 158 -11.05 -0.47 -11.34
C ILE A 158 -9.97 -1.19 -12.16
N PRO A 159 -8.67 -1.01 -11.83
CA PRO A 159 -7.60 -1.64 -12.58
C PRO A 159 -7.64 -3.18 -12.55
N SER A 160 -7.50 -3.79 -13.72
CA SER A 160 -7.41 -5.25 -13.88
C SER A 160 -6.04 -5.81 -13.48
N GLU A 161 -4.98 -5.01 -13.61
CA GLU A 161 -3.60 -5.38 -13.35
C GLU A 161 -2.98 -4.57 -12.21
N GLY A 162 -1.96 -5.15 -11.58
CA GLY A 162 -1.21 -4.53 -10.49
C GLY A 162 -1.27 -5.35 -9.21
N ILE A 163 -0.99 -4.67 -8.10
CA ILE A 163 -0.89 -5.28 -6.77
C ILE A 163 -2.24 -5.21 -6.09
N VAL A 164 -2.70 -6.35 -5.58
CA VAL A 164 -3.92 -6.41 -4.76
C VAL A 164 -3.65 -5.75 -3.42
N VAL A 165 -4.47 -4.76 -3.08
CA VAL A 165 -4.40 -4.07 -1.78
C VAL A 165 -5.62 -4.31 -0.90
N GLY A 166 -6.67 -4.92 -1.46
CA GLY A 166 -7.90 -5.25 -0.76
C GLY A 166 -9.01 -5.61 -1.76
N PHE A 167 -10.26 -5.38 -1.38
CA PHE A 167 -11.44 -5.56 -2.21
C PHE A 167 -12.40 -4.40 -2.06
N LEU A 168 -13.35 -4.31 -3.00
CA LEU A 168 -14.34 -3.26 -3.01
C LEU A 168 -15.42 -3.51 -1.95
N HIS A 169 -15.71 -2.48 -1.15
CA HIS A 169 -16.75 -2.48 -0.12
C HIS A 169 -17.74 -1.33 -0.37
N THR A 170 -19.03 -1.55 -0.18
CA THR A 170 -20.05 -0.48 -0.36
C THR A 170 -20.19 0.43 0.86
N GLY A 171 -19.56 0.06 1.97
CA GLY A 171 -19.73 0.66 3.30
C GLY A 171 -20.61 -0.19 4.21
N THR A 172 -21.56 -0.93 3.63
CA THR A 172 -22.47 -1.83 4.34
C THR A 172 -22.09 -3.30 4.16
N ALA A 173 -21.58 -3.68 2.98
CA ALA A 173 -21.15 -5.04 2.69
C ALA A 173 -20.02 -5.11 1.65
N PRO A 174 -19.24 -6.20 1.63
CA PRO A 174 -18.30 -6.50 0.55
C PRO A 174 -19.02 -6.66 -0.79
N VAL A 175 -18.54 -6.01 -1.85
CA VAL A 175 -19.11 -6.15 -3.20
C VAL A 175 -18.86 -7.56 -3.71
N ALA A 176 -19.93 -8.24 -4.13
CA ALA A 176 -19.91 -9.63 -4.58
C ALA A 176 -19.19 -10.56 -3.58
N GLY A 177 -19.39 -10.36 -2.28
CA GLY A 177 -18.75 -11.16 -1.23
C GLY A 177 -17.23 -10.96 -1.14
N GLY A 178 -16.71 -9.81 -1.57
CA GLY A 178 -15.27 -9.50 -1.57
C GLY A 178 -14.54 -10.02 -2.81
N LEU A 179 -15.27 -10.53 -3.81
CA LEU A 179 -14.68 -11.08 -5.03
C LEU A 179 -14.24 -10.03 -6.05
N VAL A 180 -14.40 -8.74 -5.76
CA VAL A 180 -13.93 -7.64 -6.61
C VAL A 180 -12.65 -7.04 -6.01
N PRO A 181 -11.45 -7.48 -6.44
CA PRO A 181 -10.19 -7.03 -5.86
C PRO A 181 -9.84 -5.61 -6.28
N LEU A 182 -9.40 -4.80 -5.32
CA LEU A 182 -8.84 -3.49 -5.56
C LEU A 182 -7.34 -3.63 -5.84
N ARG A 183 -6.89 -3.06 -6.97
CA ARG A 183 -5.49 -3.11 -7.38
C ARG A 183 -4.87 -1.72 -7.53
N ILE A 184 -3.60 -1.62 -7.18
CA ILE A 184 -2.74 -0.49 -7.53
C ILE A 184 -1.90 -0.89 -8.75
N PRO A 185 -2.08 -0.26 -9.91
CA PRO A 185 -1.28 -0.54 -11.10
C PRO A 185 0.20 -0.31 -10.86
N ARG A 186 1.05 -1.12 -11.49
CA ARG A 186 2.52 -0.99 -11.37
C ARG A 186 3.03 0.41 -11.70
N ARG A 187 2.46 1.03 -12.72
CA ARG A 187 2.83 2.38 -13.17
C ARG A 187 2.64 3.46 -12.09
N GLU A 188 1.75 3.25 -11.12
CA GLU A 188 1.50 4.23 -10.05
C GLU A 188 2.65 4.29 -9.04
N PHE A 189 3.40 3.19 -8.86
CA PHE A 189 4.57 3.17 -7.96
C PHE A 189 5.73 4.02 -8.47
N PHE A 190 5.82 4.26 -9.79
CA PHE A 190 6.83 5.14 -10.38
C PHE A 190 6.50 6.64 -10.22
N LYS A 191 5.29 6.99 -9.76
CA LYS A 191 4.87 8.39 -9.54
C LYS A 191 5.08 8.87 -8.11
N HIS A 192 5.64 8.02 -7.25
CA HIS A 192 5.67 8.15 -5.79
C HIS A 192 4.27 8.04 -5.15
N LEU A 193 4.22 7.45 -3.96
CA LEU A 193 2.98 7.23 -3.21
C LEU A 193 3.12 7.85 -1.82
N LEU A 194 2.11 8.63 -1.41
CA LEU A 194 1.99 9.18 -0.06
C LEU A 194 0.85 8.46 0.67
N ILE A 195 1.18 7.80 1.79
CA ILE A 195 0.22 7.09 2.63
C ILE A 195 0.00 7.90 3.90
N LEU A 196 -1.22 8.40 4.09
CA LEU A 196 -1.61 9.21 5.25
C LEU A 196 -2.54 8.43 6.18
N GLY A 197 -2.47 8.73 7.48
CA GLY A 197 -3.33 8.13 8.49
C GLY A 197 -2.89 8.49 9.90
N THR A 198 -3.80 8.45 10.86
CA THR A 198 -3.50 8.69 12.28
C THR A 198 -2.84 7.46 12.94
N THR A 199 -2.32 7.58 14.15
CA THR A 199 -1.86 6.42 14.93
C THR A 199 -3.04 5.47 15.18
N GLY A 200 -2.84 4.16 15.01
CA GLY A 200 -3.91 3.17 15.13
C GLY A 200 -4.81 3.01 13.89
N SER A 201 -4.68 3.86 12.86
CA SER A 201 -5.48 3.72 11.61
C SER A 201 -5.06 2.57 10.69
N GLY A 202 -4.02 1.80 11.05
CA GLY A 202 -3.57 0.64 10.29
C GLY A 202 -2.51 0.92 9.22
N LYS A 203 -1.81 2.06 9.23
CA LYS A 203 -0.73 2.38 8.26
C LYS A 203 0.34 1.29 8.15
N THR A 204 0.90 0.86 9.28
CA THR A 204 1.94 -0.19 9.33
C THR A 204 1.42 -1.51 8.78
N THR A 205 0.20 -1.90 9.14
CA THR A 205 -0.46 -3.11 8.62
C THR A 205 -0.65 -3.04 7.12
N PHE A 206 -1.12 -1.89 6.61
CA PHE A 206 -1.26 -1.66 5.17
C PHE A 206 0.06 -1.79 4.43
N ILE A 207 1.15 -1.20 4.95
CA ILE A 207 2.48 -1.29 4.32
C ILE A 207 3.01 -2.73 4.36
N LYS A 208 2.85 -3.47 5.46
CA LYS A 208 3.22 -4.90 5.53
C LYS A 208 2.45 -5.73 4.50
N ASN A 209 1.15 -5.50 4.35
CA ASN A 209 0.33 -6.18 3.33
C ASN A 209 0.73 -5.79 1.91
N LEU A 210 1.12 -4.54 1.69
CA LEU A 210 1.64 -4.06 0.41
C LEU A 210 2.98 -4.72 0.08
N MET A 211 3.91 -4.79 1.04
CA MET A 211 5.19 -5.51 0.89
C MET A 211 4.95 -6.98 0.55
N TYR A 212 4.08 -7.66 1.30
CA TYR A 212 3.68 -9.04 1.04
C TYR A 212 3.13 -9.23 -0.39
N SER A 213 2.29 -8.30 -0.84
CA SER A 213 1.67 -8.36 -2.16
C SER A 213 2.66 -8.05 -3.29
N ILE A 214 3.61 -7.12 -3.09
CA ILE A 214 4.74 -6.88 -4.01
C ILE A 214 5.57 -8.14 -4.16
N MET A 215 6.01 -8.75 -3.05
CA MET A 215 6.88 -9.93 -3.07
C MET A 215 6.26 -11.15 -3.75
N ASN A 216 4.93 -11.30 -3.67
CA ASN A 216 4.22 -12.40 -4.31
C ASN A 216 3.82 -12.11 -5.77
N SER A 217 3.82 -10.85 -6.19
CA SER A 217 3.35 -10.44 -7.53
C SER A 217 4.49 -10.06 -8.48
N TRP A 218 5.57 -9.44 -7.97
CA TRP A 218 6.68 -8.89 -8.75
C TRP A 218 8.02 -9.45 -8.25
N TYR A 219 8.44 -10.59 -8.81
CA TYR A 219 9.66 -11.30 -8.39
C TYR A 219 10.95 -10.54 -8.67
N GLU A 220 10.92 -9.59 -9.60
CA GLU A 220 12.02 -8.70 -9.95
C GLU A 220 12.11 -7.46 -9.05
N ALA A 221 11.13 -7.24 -8.17
CA ALA A 221 11.11 -6.09 -7.29
C ALA A 221 11.92 -6.35 -6.02
N SER A 222 12.83 -5.43 -5.70
CA SER A 222 13.52 -5.39 -4.42
C SER A 222 12.83 -4.39 -3.49
N LEU A 223 12.66 -4.78 -2.23
CA LEU A 223 12.07 -3.94 -1.19
C LEU A 223 13.15 -3.47 -0.23
N VAL A 224 13.23 -2.16 -0.03
CA VAL A 224 14.07 -1.51 0.98
C VAL A 224 13.16 -0.66 1.84
N VAL A 225 13.24 -0.82 3.16
CA VAL A 225 12.42 -0.11 4.14
C VAL A 225 13.34 0.60 5.12
N ILE A 226 13.17 1.92 5.26
CA ILE A 226 13.80 2.70 6.32
C ILE A 226 12.82 2.74 7.49
N ASP A 227 13.15 2.01 8.56
CA ASP A 227 12.26 1.77 9.68
C ASP A 227 12.65 2.59 10.91
N ALA A 228 11.94 3.69 11.11
CA ALA A 228 12.12 4.55 12.28
C ALA A 228 11.32 4.07 13.51
N ALA A 229 10.33 3.19 13.34
CA ALA A 229 9.44 2.73 14.41
C ALA A 229 9.72 1.31 14.88
N GLY A 230 10.42 0.52 14.06
CA GLY A 230 10.87 -0.81 14.42
C GLY A 230 9.90 -1.95 14.16
N ASP A 231 8.89 -1.72 13.33
CA ASP A 231 7.79 -2.65 13.15
C ASP A 231 7.98 -3.64 11.99
N TYR A 232 8.87 -3.37 11.03
CA TYR A 232 8.87 -4.10 9.75
C TYR A 232 9.62 -5.43 9.79
N THR A 233 10.58 -5.62 10.71
CA THR A 233 11.26 -6.91 10.91
C THR A 233 10.27 -8.03 11.29
N GLN A 234 9.14 -7.66 11.92
CA GLN A 234 8.06 -8.56 12.29
C GLN A 234 7.40 -9.26 11.09
N ILE A 235 7.60 -8.76 9.86
CA ILE A 235 7.04 -9.38 8.64
C ILE A 235 7.57 -10.81 8.40
N LEU A 236 8.58 -11.25 9.15
CA LEU A 236 9.08 -12.62 9.14
C LEU A 236 8.17 -13.59 9.92
N LEU A 237 7.39 -13.09 10.88
CA LEU A 237 6.51 -13.91 11.71
C LEU A 237 5.11 -13.96 11.09
N PRO A 238 4.61 -15.13 10.67
CA PRO A 238 3.25 -15.24 10.14
C PRO A 238 2.23 -14.78 11.19
N PRO A 239 1.08 -14.23 10.80
CA PRO A 239 0.06 -13.83 11.77
C PRO A 239 -0.44 -15.05 12.56
N PRO A 240 -0.76 -14.91 13.86
CA PRO A 240 -1.23 -16.01 14.70
C PRO A 240 -2.55 -16.59 14.18
N GLU A 241 -3.43 -15.73 13.67
CA GLU A 241 -4.66 -16.08 12.98
C GLU A 241 -4.68 -15.45 11.59
N PRO A 242 -5.12 -16.20 10.56
CA PRO A 242 -5.32 -15.62 9.24
C PRO A 242 -6.44 -14.55 9.32
N PRO A 243 -6.25 -13.34 8.78
CA PRO A 243 -7.32 -12.35 8.69
C PRO A 243 -8.63 -12.92 8.12
N ASN A 244 -9.80 -12.43 8.54
CA ASN A 244 -11.08 -12.85 7.98
C ASN A 244 -11.15 -12.67 6.45
N GLU A 245 -10.43 -11.69 5.93
CA GLU A 245 -10.37 -11.32 4.51
C GLU A 245 -9.34 -12.14 3.71
N THR A 246 -8.66 -13.09 4.36
CA THR A 246 -7.55 -13.84 3.75
C THR A 246 -7.99 -14.60 2.51
N GLU A 247 -9.25 -15.06 2.42
CA GLU A 247 -9.76 -15.77 1.24
C GLU A 247 -9.69 -14.94 -0.05
N VAL A 248 -9.88 -13.62 0.03
CA VAL A 248 -9.72 -12.73 -1.12
C VAL A 248 -8.26 -12.69 -1.55
N PHE A 249 -7.34 -12.46 -0.61
CA PHE A 249 -5.91 -12.44 -0.90
C PHE A 249 -5.41 -13.80 -1.41
N LYS A 250 -5.88 -14.91 -0.84
CA LYS A 250 -5.53 -16.27 -1.27
C LYS A 250 -5.94 -16.55 -2.71
N LYS A 251 -7.13 -16.08 -3.10
CA LYS A 251 -7.66 -16.27 -4.46
C LYS A 251 -6.85 -15.52 -5.51
N TYR A 252 -6.31 -14.35 -5.17
CA TYR A 252 -5.66 -13.47 -6.14
C TYR A 252 -4.13 -13.49 -6.12
N LEU A 253 -3.50 -13.99 -5.06
CA LEU A 253 -2.05 -14.13 -4.97
C LEU A 253 -1.61 -15.50 -5.51
N ARG A 254 -0.73 -15.49 -6.52
CA ARG A 254 -0.26 -16.69 -7.24
C ARG A 254 0.47 -17.69 -6.35
N SER A 255 1.08 -17.22 -5.27
CA SER A 255 1.80 -18.03 -4.29
C SER A 255 1.50 -17.55 -2.87
N HIS A 256 1.27 -18.49 -1.96
CA HIS A 256 1.16 -18.20 -0.51
C HIS A 256 2.54 -18.23 0.13
N LYS A 257 3.49 -17.49 -0.43
CA LYS A 257 4.85 -17.43 0.12
C LYS A 257 4.90 -16.27 1.08
N TYR A 258 4.66 -16.61 2.34
CA TYR A 258 4.98 -15.70 3.43
C TYR A 258 6.50 -15.43 3.41
N PRO A 259 6.97 -14.19 3.66
CA PRO A 259 8.39 -13.88 3.68
C PRO A 259 9.08 -14.73 4.74
N ASN A 260 10.01 -15.59 4.30
CA ASN A 260 10.82 -16.42 5.19
C ASN A 260 12.25 -15.92 5.32
N TRP A 261 12.55 -14.75 4.75
CA TRP A 261 13.85 -14.11 4.83
C TRP A 261 13.67 -12.61 5.00
N VAL A 262 14.37 -12.02 5.95
CA VAL A 262 14.51 -10.56 6.10
C VAL A 262 15.98 -10.25 6.32
N THR A 263 16.51 -9.27 5.58
CA THR A 263 17.85 -8.74 5.81
C THR A 263 17.70 -7.43 6.56
N VAL A 264 18.32 -7.31 7.73
CA VAL A 264 18.18 -6.12 8.57
C VAL A 264 19.53 -5.43 8.68
N LEU A 265 19.60 -4.17 8.23
CA LEU A 265 20.71 -3.27 8.49
C LEU A 265 20.50 -2.66 9.88
N VAL A 266 21.47 -2.83 10.77
CA VAL A 266 21.35 -2.37 12.16
C VAL A 266 22.57 -1.54 12.55
N PRO A 267 22.38 -0.26 12.95
CA PRO A 267 23.48 0.57 13.42
C PRO A 267 24.17 0.00 14.67
N LEU A 268 25.49 -0.18 14.58
CA LEU A 268 26.34 -0.53 15.70
C LEU A 268 26.74 0.68 16.51
N ARG A 269 27.13 0.44 17.76
CA ARG A 269 27.80 1.41 18.62
C ARG A 269 29.25 1.00 18.88
N LYS A 270 30.12 1.97 19.21
CA LYS A 270 31.53 1.75 19.56
C LYS A 270 31.76 0.70 20.65
N LYS A 271 30.78 0.48 21.53
CA LYS A 271 30.84 -0.54 22.59
C LYS A 271 30.49 -1.97 22.13
N ASP A 272 29.96 -2.13 20.92
CA ASP A 272 29.59 -3.43 20.36
C ASP A 272 30.83 -4.12 19.80
N THR A 273 31.38 -5.09 20.53
CA THR A 273 32.69 -5.70 20.21
C THR A 273 32.60 -7.10 19.59
N ASP A 274 31.41 -7.71 19.54
CA ASP A 274 31.18 -9.02 18.94
C ASP A 274 29.90 -9.00 18.09
N LEU A 275 30.07 -9.14 16.77
CA LEU A 275 28.95 -9.08 15.82
C LEU A 275 28.00 -10.28 15.93
N LYS A 276 28.49 -11.46 16.32
CA LYS A 276 27.64 -12.64 16.50
C LYS A 276 26.76 -12.48 17.73
N TYR A 277 27.37 -12.04 18.84
CA TYR A 277 26.63 -11.75 20.07
C TYR A 277 25.61 -10.63 19.85
N PHE A 278 26.00 -9.57 19.13
CA PHE A 278 25.10 -8.48 18.74
C PHE A 278 23.89 -8.98 17.94
N ALA A 279 24.11 -9.79 16.91
CA ALA A 279 23.02 -10.32 16.08
C ALA A 279 22.05 -11.21 16.86
N ILE A 280 22.56 -12.02 17.78
CA ILE A 280 21.72 -12.85 18.68
C ILE A 280 20.84 -11.95 19.56
N ASN A 281 21.42 -10.90 20.16
CA ASN A 281 20.64 -9.98 20.99
C ASN A 281 19.59 -9.23 20.18
N TYR A 282 19.91 -8.79 18.95
CA TYR A 282 18.92 -8.19 18.05
C TYR A 282 17.70 -9.11 17.85
N VAL A 283 17.92 -10.39 17.51
CA VAL A 283 16.82 -11.36 17.31
C VAL A 283 16.02 -11.61 18.59
N LYS A 284 16.69 -11.72 19.74
CA LYS A 284 16.01 -11.85 21.04
C LYS A 284 15.13 -10.64 21.33
N ASP A 285 15.69 -9.43 21.21
CA ASP A 285 14.98 -8.21 21.58
C ASP A 285 13.80 -7.93 20.65
N ARG A 286 13.95 -8.23 19.34
CA ARG A 286 12.97 -7.85 18.31
C ARG A 286 11.96 -8.92 17.95
N LEU A 287 12.33 -10.20 18.02
CA LEU A 287 11.44 -11.28 17.58
C LEU A 287 10.97 -12.17 18.72
N LEU A 288 11.85 -12.53 19.67
CA LEU A 288 11.46 -13.42 20.77
C LEU A 288 10.33 -12.80 21.61
N ARG A 289 10.43 -11.50 21.93
CA ARG A 289 9.38 -10.81 22.69
C ARG A 289 8.03 -10.85 21.98
N ILE A 290 8.03 -10.64 20.67
CA ILE A 290 6.81 -10.59 19.85
C ILE A 290 6.22 -11.99 19.67
N ALA A 291 7.06 -13.00 19.45
CA ALA A 291 6.64 -14.40 19.45
C ALA A 291 5.96 -14.77 20.78
N ASN A 292 6.56 -14.41 21.90
CA ASN A 292 5.99 -14.70 23.22
C ASN A 292 4.68 -13.95 23.47
N GLU A 293 4.62 -12.64 23.17
CA GLU A 293 3.42 -11.81 23.43
C GLU A 293 2.25 -12.15 22.50
N PHE A 294 2.49 -12.38 21.21
CA PHE A 294 1.41 -12.55 20.21
C PHE A 294 1.13 -13.99 19.80
N HIS A 295 2.09 -14.90 19.97
CA HIS A 295 1.93 -16.32 19.65
C HIS A 295 1.88 -17.20 20.90
N GLY A 296 2.23 -16.68 22.07
CA GLY A 296 2.27 -17.44 23.33
C GLY A 296 3.31 -18.55 23.33
N LYS A 297 4.37 -18.43 22.51
CA LYS A 297 5.33 -19.50 22.25
C LYS A 297 6.75 -18.98 22.20
N ASP A 298 7.69 -19.80 22.67
CA ASP A 298 9.11 -19.51 22.59
C ASP A 298 9.63 -19.66 21.15
N LEU A 299 10.37 -18.65 20.70
CA LEU A 299 11.07 -18.66 19.42
C LEU A 299 12.43 -19.34 19.58
N GLU A 300 12.63 -20.46 18.90
CA GLU A 300 13.94 -21.09 18.81
C GLU A 300 14.77 -20.40 17.72
N PHE A 301 16.07 -20.17 17.97
CA PHE A 301 16.95 -19.59 16.97
C PHE A 301 18.39 -20.12 17.07
N MET A 302 19.07 -20.17 15.92
CA MET A 302 20.47 -20.59 15.83
C MET A 302 21.19 -19.83 14.71
N ILE A 303 22.50 -19.61 14.86
CA ILE A 303 23.33 -19.06 13.78
C ILE A 303 23.46 -20.16 12.71
N GLU A 304 23.00 -19.85 11.50
CA GLU A 304 23.08 -20.75 10.34
C GLU A 304 24.38 -20.52 9.56
N SER A 305 24.71 -19.26 9.28
CA SER A 305 25.87 -18.91 8.45
C SER A 305 26.28 -17.45 8.63
N THR A 306 27.34 -17.04 7.92
CA THR A 306 27.76 -15.64 7.79
C THR A 306 27.97 -15.31 6.32
N ARG A 307 27.80 -14.05 5.93
CA ARG A 307 28.08 -13.56 4.57
C ARG A 307 28.94 -12.31 4.64
N GLY A 308 30.07 -12.33 3.94
CA GLY A 308 30.96 -11.18 3.85
C GLY A 308 30.39 -10.08 2.96
N PHE A 309 30.66 -8.84 3.37
CA PHE A 309 30.48 -7.60 2.61
C PHE A 309 31.80 -6.83 2.61
N ASP A 310 31.88 -5.76 1.81
CA ASP A 310 33.11 -4.98 1.60
C ASP A 310 33.73 -4.46 2.92
N SER A 311 32.89 -4.03 3.87
CA SER A 311 33.29 -3.40 5.13
C SER A 311 32.70 -4.06 6.40
N THR A 312 32.01 -5.19 6.27
CA THR A 312 31.33 -5.88 7.39
C THR A 312 31.02 -7.32 7.00
N TYR A 313 30.42 -8.10 7.90
CA TYR A 313 29.78 -9.36 7.54
C TYR A 313 28.42 -9.46 8.22
N SER A 314 27.45 -10.08 7.56
CA SER A 314 26.19 -10.42 8.19
C SER A 314 26.26 -11.74 8.94
N VAL A 315 25.39 -11.85 9.93
CA VAL A 315 25.12 -13.10 10.66
C VAL A 315 23.71 -13.52 10.29
N VAL A 316 23.59 -14.70 9.67
CA VAL A 316 22.30 -15.28 9.31
C VAL A 316 21.83 -16.14 10.46
N ILE A 317 20.73 -15.74 11.08
CA ILE A 317 20.09 -16.44 12.18
C ILE A 317 18.83 -17.11 11.64
N LYS A 318 18.78 -18.43 11.76
CA LYS A 318 17.58 -19.21 11.49
C LYS A 318 16.67 -19.12 12.71
N VAL A 319 15.41 -18.78 12.49
CA VAL A 319 14.36 -18.72 13.51
C VAL A 319 13.31 -19.78 13.21
N MET A 320 12.83 -20.45 14.26
CA MET A 320 11.88 -21.56 14.17
C MET A 320 10.77 -21.36 15.20
N MET A 321 9.53 -21.53 14.76
CA MET A 321 8.33 -21.45 15.59
C MET A 321 7.31 -22.46 15.08
N ASP A 322 7.02 -23.51 15.84
CA ASP A 322 6.23 -24.66 15.40
C ASP A 322 6.73 -25.25 14.07
N ASN A 323 5.89 -25.21 13.02
CA ASN A 323 6.18 -25.65 11.66
C ASN A 323 6.75 -24.52 10.77
N TRP A 324 6.83 -23.29 11.29
CA TRP A 324 7.37 -22.15 10.55
C TRP A 324 8.89 -22.04 10.71
N LYS A 325 9.57 -21.73 9.61
CA LYS A 325 11.02 -21.49 9.56
C LYS A 325 11.30 -20.24 8.77
N GLY A 326 12.10 -19.35 9.34
CA GLY A 326 12.53 -18.10 8.70
C GLY A 326 14.01 -17.82 8.96
N PHE A 327 14.53 -16.79 8.29
CA PHE A 327 15.90 -16.36 8.41
C PHE A 327 15.96 -14.84 8.60
N VAL A 328 16.70 -14.41 9.62
CA VAL A 328 17.07 -13.01 9.86
C VAL A 328 18.54 -12.87 9.53
N GLU A 329 18.85 -12.13 8.46
CA GLU A 329 20.22 -11.75 8.15
C GLU A 329 20.52 -10.39 8.78
N VAL A 330 21.19 -10.38 9.93
CA VAL A 330 21.58 -9.15 10.61
C VAL A 330 22.88 -8.65 9.99
N VAL A 331 22.85 -7.45 9.42
CA VAL A 331 23.97 -6.75 8.80
C VAL A 331 24.33 -5.56 9.68
N PRO A 332 25.38 -5.66 10.49
CA PRO A 332 25.83 -4.54 11.32
C PRO A 332 26.44 -3.44 10.45
N ILE A 333 26.00 -2.20 10.66
CA ILE A 333 26.45 -1.02 9.90
C ILE A 333 26.92 0.10 10.83
N SER A 334 27.70 1.03 10.30
CA SER A 334 28.13 2.26 10.98
C SER A 334 28.34 3.35 9.95
N LEU A 335 28.18 4.62 10.37
CA LEU A 335 28.51 5.76 9.54
C LEU A 335 30.04 5.90 9.47
N SER A 336 30.64 5.54 8.34
CA SER A 336 32.10 5.58 8.16
C SER A 336 32.54 6.83 7.42
N TYR A 337 33.42 7.63 8.03
CA TYR A 337 34.02 8.82 7.42
C TYR A 337 34.58 8.53 6.02
N ASN A 338 35.31 7.42 5.85
CA ASN A 338 35.95 7.09 4.58
C ASN A 338 34.93 6.89 3.44
N GLN A 339 33.72 6.45 3.76
CA GLN A 339 32.66 6.24 2.76
C GLN A 339 31.91 7.54 2.41
N ILE A 340 31.83 8.50 3.34
CA ILE A 340 31.02 9.71 3.17
C ILE A 340 31.83 11.01 3.07
N ARG A 341 33.17 10.94 3.16
CA ARG A 341 34.10 12.08 3.11
C ARG A 341 33.77 13.05 1.98
N ASP A 342 33.47 12.53 0.80
CA ASP A 342 33.21 13.33 -0.41
C ASP A 342 31.77 13.86 -0.51
N HIS A 343 30.93 13.55 0.48
CA HIS A 343 29.51 13.88 0.52
C HIS A 343 29.08 14.54 1.84
N LEU A 344 30.01 14.99 2.70
CA LEU A 344 29.67 15.58 3.99
C LEU A 344 28.80 16.84 3.90
N GLU A 345 28.81 17.53 2.76
CA GLU A 345 27.96 18.68 2.49
C GLU A 345 26.46 18.34 2.48
N ILE A 346 26.06 17.07 2.30
CA ILE A 346 24.65 16.68 2.34
C ILE A 346 24.08 16.81 3.76
N PHE A 347 24.93 16.74 4.79
CA PHE A 347 24.48 16.70 6.18
C PHE A 347 23.75 17.99 6.58
N PRO A 348 22.58 17.90 7.22
CA PRO A 348 21.80 19.06 7.66
C PRO A 348 22.42 19.81 8.84
N LEU A 349 23.57 19.35 9.37
CA LEU A 349 24.27 19.95 10.50
C LEU A 349 25.10 21.19 10.13
N PHE A 350 25.53 21.27 8.87
CA PHE A 350 26.35 22.37 8.37
C PHE A 350 25.47 23.49 7.83
N SER A 351 25.77 24.73 8.21
CA SER A 351 25.16 25.92 7.60
C SER A 351 25.45 25.96 6.10
N ARG A 352 24.62 26.69 5.32
CA ARG A 352 24.84 26.85 3.87
C ARG A 352 26.25 27.34 3.55
N GLN A 353 26.77 28.29 4.33
CA GLN A 353 28.14 28.79 4.17
C GLN A 353 29.18 27.72 4.52
N ALA A 354 29.00 26.98 5.62
CA ALA A 354 29.91 25.91 6.01
C ALA A 354 30.02 24.83 4.93
N LYS A 355 28.90 24.42 4.32
CA LYS A 355 28.86 23.42 3.23
C LYS A 355 29.76 23.80 2.04
N ILE A 356 29.80 25.09 1.68
CA ILE A 356 30.63 25.59 0.57
C ILE A 356 32.12 25.40 0.86
N PHE A 357 32.55 25.65 2.09
CA PHE A 357 33.97 25.58 2.46
C PHE A 357 34.42 24.20 2.94
N LEU A 358 33.49 23.31 3.30
CA LEU A 358 33.79 22.04 3.96
C LEU A 358 34.78 21.18 3.17
N ARG A 359 34.56 21.02 1.86
CA ARG A 359 35.45 20.25 0.99
C ARG A 359 36.86 20.84 0.91
N ASN A 360 36.98 22.16 0.82
CA ASN A 360 38.27 22.86 0.78
C ASN A 360 39.02 22.72 2.11
N VAL A 361 38.30 22.85 3.23
CA VAL A 361 38.86 22.65 4.56
C VAL A 361 39.39 21.22 4.71
N ILE A 362 38.58 20.21 4.36
CA ILE A 362 38.98 18.81 4.48
C ILE A 362 40.20 18.53 3.61
N ASN A 363 40.18 18.94 2.34
CA ASN A 363 41.31 18.73 1.43
C ASN A 363 42.59 19.44 1.91
N TYR A 364 42.47 20.65 2.44
CA TYR A 364 43.60 21.38 3.03
C TYR A 364 44.19 20.61 4.22
N LEU A 365 43.34 20.20 5.17
CA LEU A 365 43.79 19.43 6.34
C LEU A 365 44.40 18.09 5.93
N ASP A 366 43.77 17.38 4.99
CA ASP A 366 44.22 16.10 4.46
C ASP A 366 45.62 16.20 3.84
N SER A 367 45.87 17.28 3.07
CA SER A 367 47.19 17.56 2.47
C SER A 367 48.28 17.85 3.48
N LEU A 368 47.92 18.40 4.65
CA LEU A 368 48.87 18.72 5.72
C LEU A 368 49.27 17.51 6.55
N VAL A 369 48.31 16.62 6.83
CA VAL A 369 48.52 15.48 7.75
C VAL A 369 48.74 14.15 7.04
N GLY A 370 48.71 14.14 5.71
CA GLY A 370 48.99 12.95 4.90
C GLY A 370 47.89 11.90 4.93
N GLY A 371 46.63 12.30 5.16
CA GLY A 371 45.49 11.40 5.19
C GLY A 371 44.66 11.48 6.47
N ILE A 372 43.37 11.78 6.35
CA ILE A 372 42.37 11.71 7.42
C ILE A 372 41.57 10.42 7.28
N THR A 373 41.49 9.63 8.35
CA THR A 373 40.94 8.26 8.30
C THR A 373 39.60 8.08 9.01
N ASN A 374 39.21 9.02 9.89
CA ASN A 374 37.97 8.97 10.67
C ASN A 374 37.59 10.37 11.18
N PHE A 375 36.34 10.53 11.63
CA PHE A 375 35.80 11.79 12.15
C PHE A 375 36.49 12.27 13.42
N THR A 376 36.90 11.37 14.31
CA THR A 376 37.63 11.74 15.53
C THR A 376 38.97 12.41 15.19
N TYR A 377 39.69 11.87 14.21
CA TYR A 377 40.94 12.44 13.74
C TYR A 377 40.71 13.75 12.97
N LEU A 378 39.68 13.79 12.10
CA LEU A 378 39.28 15.02 11.41
C LEU A 378 39.00 16.15 12.40
N TYR A 379 38.18 15.89 13.42
CA TYR A 379 37.83 16.88 14.44
C TYR A 379 39.06 17.38 15.18
N ARG A 380 39.94 16.47 15.62
CA ARG A 380 41.18 16.84 16.32
C ARG A 380 42.08 17.74 15.47
N VAL A 381 42.35 17.34 14.22
CA VAL A 381 43.19 18.10 13.29
C VAL A 381 42.56 19.46 12.97
N PHE A 382 41.25 19.49 12.77
CA PHE A 382 40.50 20.73 12.56
C PHE A 382 40.69 21.69 13.75
N GLN A 383 40.54 21.19 14.98
CA GLN A 383 40.67 21.98 16.20
C GLN A 383 42.10 22.54 16.35
N GLU A 384 43.11 21.69 16.19
CA GLU A 384 44.53 22.08 16.27
C GLU A 384 44.91 23.14 15.21
N ARG A 385 44.25 23.13 14.04
CA ARG A 385 44.58 23.98 12.88
C ARG A 385 43.56 25.08 12.58
N SER A 386 42.58 25.31 13.46
CA SER A 386 41.48 26.26 13.23
C SER A 386 41.94 27.67 12.88
N ASN A 387 42.96 28.20 13.59
CA ASN A 387 43.54 29.52 13.32
C ASN A 387 44.25 29.59 11.95
N GLU A 388 44.85 28.49 11.52
CA GLU A 388 45.55 28.39 10.24
C GLU A 388 44.54 28.34 9.10
N LEU A 389 43.47 27.54 9.24
CA LEU A 389 42.34 27.49 8.31
C LEU A 389 41.71 28.86 8.10
N MET A 390 41.53 29.63 9.18
CA MET A 390 40.98 30.98 9.12
C MET A 390 41.83 31.91 8.25
N ARG A 391 43.16 31.85 8.40
CA ARG A 391 44.10 32.71 7.67
C ARG A 391 44.29 32.25 6.22
N ALA A 392 44.53 30.95 6.01
CA ALA A 392 44.84 30.38 4.72
C ALA A 392 43.63 30.39 3.77
N LEU A 393 42.46 30.02 4.28
CA LEU A 393 41.23 29.91 3.47
C LEU A 393 40.33 31.14 3.57
N LYS A 394 40.72 32.17 4.36
CA LYS A 394 39.97 33.41 4.58
C LYS A 394 38.51 33.16 5.02
N ILE A 395 38.30 32.15 5.85
CA ILE A 395 36.97 31.76 6.33
C ILE A 395 36.61 32.57 7.58
N HIS A 396 35.37 33.05 7.68
CA HIS A 396 34.88 33.74 8.87
C HIS A 396 34.84 32.82 10.11
N LYS A 397 35.19 33.37 11.27
CA LYS A 397 35.20 32.64 12.56
C LYS A 397 33.89 31.89 12.84
N GLY A 398 32.74 32.54 12.64
CA GLY A 398 31.44 31.90 12.87
C GLY A 398 31.17 30.69 11.96
N THR A 399 31.71 30.68 10.74
CA THR A 399 31.62 29.53 9.82
C THR A 399 32.49 28.38 10.31
N LEU A 400 33.71 28.65 10.78
CA LEU A 400 34.58 27.63 11.37
C LEU A 400 34.01 27.05 12.66
N GLU A 401 33.47 27.89 13.56
CA GLU A 401 32.80 27.45 14.78
C GLU A 401 31.57 26.57 14.49
N ASN A 402 30.84 26.82 13.39
CA ASN A 402 29.75 25.94 12.96
C ASN A 402 30.27 24.58 12.48
N ILE A 403 31.34 24.55 11.68
CA ILE A 403 31.96 23.31 11.22
C ILE A 403 32.50 22.52 12.42
N GLU A 404 33.21 23.17 13.34
CA GLU A 404 33.77 22.57 14.55
C GLU A 404 32.69 21.89 15.39
N ARG A 405 31.58 22.60 15.67
CA ARG A 405 30.46 22.03 16.45
C ARG A 405 29.85 20.81 15.78
N ALA A 406 29.65 20.86 14.46
CA ALA A 406 29.10 19.72 13.71
C ALA A 406 30.07 18.53 13.72
N LEU A 407 31.37 18.75 13.49
CA LEU A 407 32.38 17.71 13.53
C LEU A 407 32.52 17.10 14.93
N ASN A 408 32.50 17.91 15.99
CA ASN A 408 32.52 17.44 17.37
C ASN A 408 31.31 16.54 17.66
N PHE A 409 30.11 16.98 17.24
CA PHE A 409 28.88 16.19 17.41
C PHE A 409 28.99 14.82 16.70
N ILE A 410 29.43 14.80 15.45
CA ILE A 410 29.59 13.55 14.69
C ILE A 410 30.67 12.66 15.31
N ALA A 411 31.84 13.22 15.63
CA ALA A 411 32.97 12.48 16.20
C ALA A 411 32.68 11.87 17.58
N SER A 412 31.89 12.57 18.39
CA SER A 412 31.48 12.10 19.73
C SER A 412 30.33 11.09 19.70
N SER A 413 29.67 10.92 18.55
CA SER A 413 28.60 9.93 18.39
C SER A 413 29.13 8.50 18.44
N GLU A 414 28.33 7.58 18.97
CA GLU A 414 28.74 6.19 19.18
C GLU A 414 28.57 5.32 17.93
N GLU A 415 27.76 5.73 16.97
CA GLU A 415 27.41 4.97 15.76
C GLU A 415 28.33 5.28 14.57
N VAL A 416 29.35 6.10 14.80
CA VAL A 416 30.26 6.66 13.80
C VAL A 416 31.64 6.03 13.92
N ASP A 417 32.23 5.65 12.78
CA ASP A 417 33.56 5.02 12.68
C ASP A 417 33.76 3.86 13.67
N VAL A 418 32.76 2.98 13.76
CA VAL A 418 32.80 1.84 14.68
C VAL A 418 33.84 0.82 14.19
N ILE A 419 34.68 0.35 15.11
CA ILE A 419 35.68 -0.69 14.85
C ILE A 419 35.36 -1.91 15.70
N VAL A 420 35.29 -3.07 15.06
CA VAL A 420 35.07 -4.36 15.74
C VAL A 420 36.25 -5.29 15.45
N GLY A 421 37.02 -5.63 16.48
CA GLY A 421 38.28 -6.35 16.32
C GLY A 421 39.29 -5.53 15.51
N ARG A 422 39.52 -5.91 14.25
CA ARG A 422 40.39 -5.20 13.29
C ARG A 422 39.62 -4.61 12.11
N MET A 423 38.29 -4.74 12.09
CA MET A 423 37.45 -4.32 10.98
C MET A 423 36.85 -2.95 11.27
N SER A 424 37.04 -2.00 10.35
CA SER A 424 36.29 -0.75 10.34
C SER A 424 34.92 -1.03 9.72
N ILE A 425 33.86 -0.91 10.52
CA ILE A 425 32.51 -1.17 10.07
C ILE A 425 32.01 0.03 9.26
N GLY A 426 31.44 -0.28 8.10
CA GLY A 426 30.80 0.70 7.21
C GLY A 426 29.50 0.15 6.66
N MET A 427 28.84 0.94 5.81
CA MET A 427 27.66 0.51 5.08
C MET A 427 28.06 -0.35 3.87
N PRO A 428 27.46 -1.54 3.70
CA PRO A 428 27.60 -2.29 2.46
C PRO A 428 27.11 -1.50 1.25
N SER A 429 27.74 -1.71 0.09
CA SER A 429 27.24 -1.20 -1.17
C SER A 429 25.86 -1.80 -1.51
N ILE A 430 25.01 -1.02 -2.19
CA ILE A 430 23.69 -1.49 -2.61
C ILE A 430 23.81 -2.71 -3.52
N ASP A 431 24.81 -2.74 -4.41
CA ASP A 431 25.10 -3.87 -5.30
C ASP A 431 25.43 -5.13 -4.51
N SER A 432 26.25 -5.00 -3.45
CA SER A 432 26.58 -6.15 -2.60
C SER A 432 25.37 -6.66 -1.81
N LEU A 433 24.45 -5.78 -1.38
CA LEU A 433 23.20 -6.20 -0.74
C LEU A 433 22.30 -6.94 -1.74
N MET A 434 22.12 -6.38 -2.94
CA MET A 434 21.19 -6.87 -3.95
C MET A 434 21.65 -8.13 -4.70
N SER A 435 22.96 -8.37 -4.82
CA SER A 435 23.54 -9.50 -5.57
C SER A 435 23.03 -10.89 -5.14
N LYS A 436 22.51 -11.00 -3.92
CA LYS A 436 21.81 -12.19 -3.40
C LYS A 436 20.57 -11.78 -2.62
N TYR A 437 19.75 -10.91 -3.21
CA TYR A 437 18.47 -10.53 -2.64
C TYR A 437 17.60 -11.77 -2.39
N ARG A 438 17.16 -11.95 -1.13
CA ARG A 438 16.35 -13.10 -0.69
C ARG A 438 15.02 -12.70 -0.07
N GLY A 439 14.85 -11.43 0.26
CA GLY A 439 13.71 -10.87 0.95
C GLY A 439 13.93 -9.40 1.25
N PRO A 440 12.96 -8.71 1.87
CA PRO A 440 13.02 -7.29 2.15
C PRO A 440 14.27 -6.94 2.96
N ILE A 441 14.86 -5.79 2.62
CA ILE A 441 15.94 -5.17 3.36
C ILE A 441 15.34 -4.09 4.25
N VAL A 442 15.55 -4.19 5.57
CA VAL A 442 15.02 -3.25 6.57
C VAL A 442 16.19 -2.54 7.24
N LEU A 443 16.25 -1.22 7.18
CA LEU A 443 17.13 -0.41 8.01
C LEU A 443 16.41 -0.10 9.33
N ASP A 444 16.74 -0.82 10.39
CA ASP A 444 16.09 -0.70 11.71
C ASP A 444 16.81 0.37 12.55
N LEU A 445 16.30 1.60 12.48
CA LEU A 445 16.84 2.74 13.24
C LEU A 445 16.34 2.75 14.68
N ASP A 446 15.14 2.20 14.91
CA ASP A 446 14.51 2.13 16.23
C ASP A 446 15.37 1.32 17.21
N TYR A 447 15.95 0.20 16.77
CA TYR A 447 16.80 -0.60 17.64
C TYR A 447 18.01 0.19 18.19
N ALA A 448 18.62 1.02 17.34
CA ALA A 448 19.70 1.90 17.78
C ALA A 448 19.18 3.04 18.69
N ALA A 449 18.02 3.62 18.37
CA ALA A 449 17.38 4.67 19.16
C ALA A 449 17.07 4.20 20.60
N VAL A 450 16.47 3.01 20.75
CA VAL A 450 16.16 2.40 22.07
C VAL A 450 17.42 2.16 22.89
N ARG A 451 18.54 1.86 22.23
CA ARG A 451 19.83 1.70 22.90
C ARG A 451 20.42 3.06 23.32
N GLY A 452 19.93 4.18 22.80
CA GLY A 452 20.37 5.54 23.15
C GLY A 452 21.15 6.26 22.05
N ALA A 453 21.06 5.80 20.80
CA ALA A 453 21.60 6.52 19.66
C ALA A 453 20.89 7.87 19.46
N HIS A 454 21.64 8.90 19.09
CA HIS A 454 21.06 10.23 18.87
C HIS A 454 20.30 10.29 17.54
N PHE A 455 19.06 10.81 17.54
CA PHE A 455 18.19 10.82 16.35
C PHE A 455 18.82 11.47 15.11
N ILE A 456 19.60 12.56 15.30
CA ILE A 456 20.33 13.21 14.21
C ILE A 456 21.27 12.22 13.51
N VAL A 457 22.02 11.41 14.26
CA VAL A 457 22.96 10.43 13.69
C VAL A 457 22.21 9.34 12.93
N LEU A 458 21.09 8.88 13.47
CA LEU A 458 20.21 7.93 12.78
C LEU A 458 19.67 8.50 11.45
N ASN A 459 19.33 9.79 11.42
CA ASN A 459 18.94 10.49 10.19
C ASN A 459 20.10 10.70 9.20
N LEU A 460 21.36 10.63 9.64
CA LEU A 460 22.51 10.63 8.72
C LEU A 460 22.78 9.24 8.15
N ILE A 461 22.37 8.20 8.87
CA ILE A 461 22.48 6.80 8.46
C ILE A 461 21.35 6.43 7.47
N ALA A 462 20.15 6.98 7.69
CA ALA A 462 19.03 6.90 6.76
C ALA A 462 19.31 7.66 5.46
#